data_AF-A0A9E5EGW5-F1
#
_entry.id   AF-A0A9E5EGW5-F1
#
_cell.length_a   1.000
_cell.length_b   1.000
_cell.length_c   1.000
_cell.angle_alpha   90.00
_cell.angle_beta   90.00
_cell.angle_gamma   90.00
#
_symmetry.space_group_name_H-M   'P 1'
#
loop_
_entity.id
_entity.type
_entity.pdbx_description
1 polymer ?
#
loop_
_entity_poly.entity_id
_entity_poly.type
_entity_poly.pdbx_seq_one_letter_code
_entity_poly.pdbx_strand_id
1 'polypeptide(L)'
;MFAAVADWFYAPVGAKFSIAATDGEVAVCTAIATKEFAPHHGLANSVPVEPRGAGFATRQVNNIATPDSFASADRIIICEVLTPGGNWSSWPPHRHDGIAGCPNMNEEIYYFRIGKQNSDHGDDEGRGYFHAYTVDKKVDDTITLSDGDVYILPAGYHGPSIAAPEYPMYFLNVLAGPAADRTMAFCDDPSHHWIRDAWKTQKQDPRVPMTSANGRVKNS
;
A
#
# COMPACT_ATOMS: atom_id res chain seq x y z
N MET A 1 4.95 7.90 -9.52
CA MET A 1 4.21 6.66 -9.87
C MET A 1 5.00 5.87 -10.89
N PHE A 2 4.90 4.53 -10.96
CA PHE A 2 5.66 3.50 -11.74
C PHE A 2 7.10 3.80 -12.26
N ALA A 3 7.37 5.01 -12.75
CA ALA A 3 8.66 5.56 -13.12
C ALA A 3 9.75 5.38 -12.05
N ALA A 4 9.52 5.80 -10.79
CA ALA A 4 10.51 5.78 -9.70
C ALA A 4 9.83 5.83 -8.31
N VAL A 5 10.58 5.47 -7.27
CA VAL A 5 10.25 5.79 -5.87
C VAL A 5 10.37 7.29 -5.65
N ALA A 6 9.46 7.90 -4.89
CA ALA A 6 9.42 9.33 -4.64
C ALA A 6 10.07 9.72 -3.31
N ASP A 7 10.55 10.97 -3.25
CA ASP A 7 10.83 11.66 -1.99
C ASP A 7 9.52 11.88 -1.22
N TRP A 8 9.61 12.02 0.10
CA TRP A 8 8.46 12.28 0.95
C TRP A 8 8.81 13.23 2.10
N PHE A 9 7.79 13.87 2.66
CA PHE A 9 7.96 14.81 3.76
C PHE A 9 6.97 14.53 4.89
N TYR A 10 7.49 14.45 6.12
CA TYR A 10 6.70 14.45 7.34
C TYR A 10 6.54 15.87 7.86
N ALA A 11 5.29 16.36 7.84
CA ALA A 11 4.91 17.60 8.48
C ALA A 11 4.33 17.31 9.88
N PRO A 12 4.92 17.83 10.96
CA PRO A 12 4.44 17.56 12.31
C PRO A 12 3.15 18.32 12.65
N VAL A 13 2.58 17.99 13.81
CA VAL A 13 1.37 18.67 14.33
C VAL A 13 1.59 20.18 14.37
N GLY A 14 0.64 20.92 13.80
CA GLY A 14 0.69 22.40 13.77
C GLY A 14 1.65 22.99 12.73
N ALA A 15 2.38 22.17 11.97
CA ALA A 15 3.24 22.67 10.91
C ALA A 15 2.44 23.40 9.82
N LYS A 16 3.05 24.45 9.29
CA LYS A 16 2.59 25.15 8.08
C LYS A 16 3.63 24.93 7.00
N PHE A 17 3.18 24.51 5.83
CA PHE A 17 4.03 24.32 4.66
C PHE A 17 3.30 24.81 3.41
N SER A 18 4.08 25.13 2.38
CA SER A 18 3.58 25.48 1.05
C SER A 18 4.29 24.62 0.02
N ILE A 19 3.53 24.12 -0.95
CA ILE A 19 4.05 23.35 -2.06
C ILE A 19 3.91 24.20 -3.32
N ALA A 20 4.99 24.31 -4.09
CA ALA A 20 5.00 24.99 -5.37
C ALA A 20 5.69 24.09 -6.40
N ALA A 21 5.03 23.84 -7.53
CA ALA A 21 5.53 23.04 -8.63
C ALA A 21 4.93 23.55 -9.95
N THR A 22 5.59 23.26 -11.08
CA THR A 22 5.04 23.52 -12.41
C THR A 22 4.00 22.47 -12.79
N ASP A 23 4.32 21.21 -12.50
CA ASP A 23 3.46 20.04 -12.68
C ASP A 23 3.78 18.99 -11.60
N GLY A 24 2.97 17.94 -11.56
CA GLY A 24 3.15 16.82 -10.66
C GLY A 24 1.92 16.56 -9.79
N GLU A 25 2.02 15.48 -9.03
CA GLU A 25 0.96 15.00 -8.15
C GLU A 25 1.53 14.81 -6.74
N VAL A 26 0.80 15.29 -5.75
CA VAL A 26 1.18 15.17 -4.35
C VAL A 26 0.01 14.59 -3.58
N ALA A 27 0.27 13.50 -2.86
CA ALA A 27 -0.65 12.97 -1.87
C ALA A 27 -0.40 13.67 -0.52
N VAL A 28 -1.43 14.32 0.02
CA VAL A 28 -1.39 14.89 1.37
C VAL A 28 -2.18 13.96 2.30
N CYS A 29 -1.44 13.11 3.01
CA CYS A 29 -2.01 12.13 3.93
C CYS A 29 -2.00 12.71 5.35
N THR A 30 -3.12 12.64 6.06
CA THR A 30 -3.23 13.15 7.43
C THR A 30 -3.82 12.11 8.36
N ALA A 31 -3.45 12.19 9.64
CA ALA A 31 -4.02 11.39 10.71
C ALA A 31 -4.08 12.24 11.98
N ILE A 32 -4.96 11.88 12.91
CA ILE A 32 -4.97 12.50 14.24
C ILE A 32 -3.66 12.13 14.95
N ALA A 33 -2.98 13.12 15.49
CA ALA A 33 -1.75 12.97 16.26
C ALA A 33 -1.78 13.88 17.49
N THR A 34 -1.27 13.37 18.61
CA THR A 34 -1.13 14.07 19.90
C THR A 34 0.32 14.21 20.32
N LYS A 35 1.24 13.42 19.77
CA LYS A 35 2.68 13.56 19.97
C LYS A 35 3.30 14.39 18.85
N GLU A 36 4.19 15.29 19.24
CA GLU A 36 4.98 16.10 18.31
C GLU A 36 6.30 15.43 17.98
N PHE A 37 6.73 15.53 16.73
CA PHE A 37 8.01 15.06 16.22
C PHE A 37 8.64 16.16 15.36
N ALA A 38 9.94 16.03 15.05
CA ALA A 38 10.60 16.96 14.15
C ALA A 38 10.11 16.76 12.69
N PRO A 39 10.06 17.82 11.87
CA PRO A 39 9.84 17.65 10.44
C PRO A 39 10.95 16.79 9.83
N HIS A 40 10.61 16.00 8.81
CA HIS A 40 11.56 15.09 8.17
C HIS A 40 11.36 15.07 6.65
N HIS A 41 12.46 15.18 5.91
CA HIS A 41 12.50 14.91 4.47
C HIS A 41 13.14 13.55 4.26
N GLY A 42 12.36 12.59 3.80
CA GLY A 42 12.84 11.27 3.42
C GLY A 42 13.18 11.26 1.94
N LEU A 43 14.43 10.96 1.62
CA LEU A 43 14.91 10.84 0.26
C LEU A 43 14.45 9.51 -0.36
N ALA A 44 14.09 9.50 -1.64
CA ALA A 44 13.67 8.31 -2.37
C ALA A 44 14.67 7.15 -2.25
N ASN A 45 15.96 7.45 -2.25
CA ASN A 45 17.03 6.46 -2.12
C ASN A 45 17.14 5.83 -0.72
N SER A 46 16.49 6.43 0.28
CA SER A 46 16.45 5.93 1.65
C SER A 46 15.20 5.10 1.95
N VAL A 47 14.22 5.09 1.04
CA VAL A 47 12.98 4.31 1.18
C VAL A 47 13.30 2.82 0.99
N PRO A 48 13.04 1.96 1.99
CA PRO A 48 13.22 0.52 1.84
C PRO A 48 12.24 -0.05 0.81
N VAL A 49 12.77 -0.68 -0.23
CA VAL A 49 12.01 -1.37 -1.29
C VAL A 49 12.09 -2.88 -1.05
N GLU A 50 10.93 -3.51 -0.86
CA GLU A 50 10.83 -4.92 -0.47
C GLU A 50 9.93 -5.72 -1.41
N PRO A 51 10.47 -6.74 -2.09
CA PRO A 51 9.65 -7.78 -2.72
C PRO A 51 8.89 -8.59 -1.65
N ARG A 52 7.56 -8.67 -1.76
CA ARG A 52 6.69 -9.41 -0.83
C ARG A 52 5.79 -10.39 -1.57
N GLY A 53 5.50 -11.53 -0.93
CA GLY A 53 4.72 -12.62 -1.52
C GLY A 53 5.55 -13.56 -2.39
N ALA A 54 4.87 -14.43 -3.14
CA ALA A 54 5.48 -15.36 -4.09
C ALA A 54 4.50 -15.68 -5.24
N GLY A 55 5.00 -16.18 -6.37
CA GLY A 55 4.21 -16.48 -7.56
C GLY A 55 3.39 -15.27 -8.02
N PHE A 56 2.12 -15.49 -8.35
CA PHE A 56 1.19 -14.42 -8.74
C PHE A 56 0.81 -13.47 -7.60
N ALA A 57 1.22 -13.73 -6.36
CA ALA A 57 1.05 -12.81 -5.24
C ALA A 57 2.29 -11.93 -4.95
N THR A 58 3.28 -11.98 -5.84
CA THR A 58 4.51 -11.19 -5.75
C THR A 58 4.22 -9.73 -6.10
N ARG A 59 4.66 -8.83 -5.23
CA ARG A 59 4.52 -7.37 -5.37
C ARG A 59 5.73 -6.65 -4.76
N GLN A 60 5.95 -5.42 -5.18
CA GLN A 60 6.90 -4.50 -4.55
C GLN A 60 6.19 -3.69 -3.47
N VAL A 61 6.83 -3.50 -2.32
CA VAL A 61 6.40 -2.58 -1.27
C VAL A 61 7.47 -1.51 -1.06
N ASN A 62 7.09 -0.24 -1.10
CA ASN A 62 7.94 0.89 -0.72
C ASN A 62 7.53 1.35 0.69
N ASN A 63 8.41 1.16 1.67
CA ASN A 63 8.11 1.46 3.07
C ASN A 63 8.42 2.94 3.39
N ILE A 64 7.51 3.84 3.05
CA ILE A 64 7.69 5.30 3.19
C ILE A 64 7.81 5.72 4.66
N ALA A 65 6.72 5.60 5.42
CA ALA A 65 6.66 5.98 6.83
C ALA A 65 6.02 4.85 7.66
N THR A 66 6.56 3.65 7.55
CA THR A 66 6.14 2.49 8.35
C THR A 66 6.80 2.54 9.73
N PRO A 67 6.34 1.75 10.73
CA PRO A 67 6.99 1.71 12.04
C PRO A 67 8.49 1.38 11.96
N ASP A 68 8.87 0.48 11.05
CA ASP A 68 10.25 0.02 10.87
C ASP A 68 11.10 0.98 10.03
N SER A 69 10.50 1.69 9.06
CA SER A 69 11.24 2.64 8.21
C SER A 69 11.34 4.04 8.80
N PHE A 70 10.37 4.44 9.64
CA PHE A 70 10.33 5.78 10.24
C PHE A 70 9.65 5.77 11.60
N ALA A 71 10.46 5.79 12.68
CA ALA A 71 9.96 5.79 14.06
C ALA A 71 9.39 7.14 14.53
N SER A 72 9.74 8.25 13.87
CA SER A 72 9.41 9.61 14.33
C SER A 72 8.06 10.14 13.82
N ALA A 73 7.01 9.34 13.97
CA ALA A 73 5.62 9.75 13.74
C ALA A 73 4.69 9.13 14.79
N ASP A 74 3.57 9.80 15.10
CA ASP A 74 2.66 9.38 16.18
C ASP A 74 1.74 8.25 15.77
N ARG A 75 0.90 8.43 14.74
CA ARG A 75 -0.13 7.45 14.35
C ARG A 75 -0.10 7.04 12.89
N ILE A 76 0.25 7.99 12.00
CA ILE A 76 0.21 7.74 10.57
C ILE A 76 1.25 6.68 10.16
N ILE A 77 0.83 5.80 9.28
CA ILE A 77 1.64 4.78 8.64
C ILE A 77 1.39 4.90 7.14
N ILE A 78 2.47 5.01 6.37
CA ILE A 78 2.40 5.15 4.91
C ILE A 78 3.28 4.09 4.27
N CYS A 79 2.72 3.35 3.32
CA CYS A 79 3.49 2.56 2.37
C CYS A 79 2.85 2.62 0.99
N GLU A 80 3.63 2.26 -0.01
CA GLU A 80 3.16 2.13 -1.37
C GLU A 80 3.35 0.69 -1.82
N VAL A 81 2.46 0.19 -2.67
CA VAL A 81 2.57 -1.15 -3.23
C VAL A 81 2.45 -1.07 -4.75
N LEU A 82 3.36 -1.73 -5.45
CA LEU A 82 3.31 -1.93 -6.89
C LEU A 82 3.11 -3.41 -7.20
N THR A 83 2.04 -3.71 -7.92
CA THR A 83 1.61 -5.05 -8.30
C THR A 83 1.74 -5.19 -9.82
N PRO A 84 2.59 -6.11 -10.32
CA PRO A 84 2.69 -6.37 -11.75
C PRO A 84 1.33 -6.75 -12.35
N GLY A 85 1.10 -6.42 -13.61
CA GLY A 85 -0.11 -6.86 -14.32
C GLY A 85 -0.27 -8.39 -14.25
N GLY A 86 -1.48 -8.84 -13.91
CA GLY A 86 -1.81 -10.25 -13.69
C GLY A 86 -1.51 -10.78 -12.29
N ASN A 87 -0.88 -9.98 -11.43
CA ASN A 87 -0.59 -10.35 -10.04
C ASN A 87 -1.64 -9.81 -9.07
N TRP A 88 -1.61 -10.36 -7.87
CA TRP A 88 -2.51 -10.10 -6.75
C TRP A 88 -1.72 -9.50 -5.59
N SER A 89 -2.29 -8.49 -4.96
CA SER A 89 -1.79 -7.87 -3.74
C SER A 89 -2.85 -7.87 -2.66
N SER A 90 -2.47 -7.40 -1.47
CA SER A 90 -3.22 -7.63 -0.22
C SER A 90 -3.70 -9.08 -0.06
N TRP A 91 -2.92 -10.03 -0.60
CA TRP A 91 -3.22 -11.47 -0.60
C TRP A 91 -2.19 -12.23 0.23
N PRO A 92 -2.55 -13.26 1.03
CA PRO A 92 -3.91 -13.58 1.45
C PRO A 92 -4.62 -12.40 2.14
N PRO A 93 -5.96 -12.39 2.17
CA PRO A 93 -6.72 -11.31 2.79
C PRO A 93 -6.37 -11.24 4.27
N HIS A 94 -6.24 -10.02 4.77
CA HIS A 94 -5.92 -9.76 6.16
C HIS A 94 -6.75 -8.59 6.67
N ARG A 95 -6.79 -8.42 7.99
CA ARG A 95 -7.53 -7.34 8.66
C ARG A 95 -6.79 -6.83 9.88
N HIS A 96 -7.12 -5.62 10.27
CA HIS A 96 -6.64 -4.97 11.49
C HIS A 96 -7.74 -4.02 11.98
N ASP A 97 -8.89 -4.59 12.32
CA ASP A 97 -10.13 -3.86 12.61
C ASP A 97 -10.51 -3.81 14.11
N GLY A 98 -9.76 -4.48 14.99
CA GLY A 98 -10.10 -4.56 16.42
C GLY A 98 -11.29 -5.49 16.73
N ILE A 99 -11.80 -6.26 15.75
CA ILE A 99 -13.06 -6.99 15.85
C ILE A 99 -12.82 -8.50 15.87
N ALA A 100 -13.72 -9.24 16.53
CA ALA A 100 -13.80 -10.71 16.46
C ALA A 100 -12.44 -11.40 16.61
N GLY A 101 -11.68 -11.03 17.65
CA GLY A 101 -10.40 -11.65 17.99
C GLY A 101 -9.18 -11.08 17.26
N CYS A 102 -9.31 -10.08 16.40
CA CYS A 102 -8.16 -9.34 15.89
C CYS A 102 -7.84 -8.16 16.81
N PRO A 103 -6.70 -8.14 17.54
CA PRO A 103 -6.39 -7.07 18.49
C PRO A 103 -5.86 -5.79 17.82
N ASN A 104 -5.43 -5.90 16.56
CA ASN A 104 -4.87 -4.79 15.81
C ASN A 104 -5.99 -3.92 15.27
N MET A 105 -5.84 -2.60 15.38
CA MET A 105 -6.85 -1.64 14.95
C MET A 105 -6.19 -0.48 14.21
N ASN A 106 -6.34 -0.47 12.88
CA ASN A 106 -6.01 0.63 12.00
C ASN A 106 -7.13 0.77 10.96
N GLU A 107 -7.60 1.98 10.72
CA GLU A 107 -8.30 2.32 9.49
C GLU A 107 -7.27 2.33 8.35
N GLU A 108 -7.68 1.98 7.13
CA GLU A 108 -6.81 2.00 5.96
C GLU A 108 -7.50 2.66 4.77
N ILE A 109 -6.79 3.55 4.09
CA ILE A 109 -7.20 4.15 2.82
C ILE A 109 -6.31 3.59 1.73
N TYR A 110 -6.91 3.21 0.60
CA TYR A 110 -6.23 2.85 -0.64
C TYR A 110 -6.47 3.96 -1.66
N TYR A 111 -5.40 4.56 -2.15
CA TYR A 111 -5.45 5.38 -3.36
C TYR A 111 -4.80 4.60 -4.52
N PHE A 112 -5.60 4.21 -5.51
CA PHE A 112 -5.17 3.37 -6.61
C PHE A 112 -4.69 4.21 -7.80
N ARG A 113 -3.59 3.76 -8.40
CA ARG A 113 -3.18 4.16 -9.75
C ARG A 113 -3.07 2.93 -10.61
N ILE A 114 -3.69 2.95 -11.79
CA ILE A 114 -3.71 1.81 -12.70
C ILE A 114 -3.04 2.24 -13.99
N GLY A 115 -1.84 1.70 -14.24
CA GLY A 115 -1.11 1.96 -15.48
C GLY A 115 -1.55 1.06 -16.61
N LYS A 116 -0.93 1.21 -17.77
CA LYS A 116 -1.10 0.38 -18.97
C LYS A 116 0.27 -0.05 -19.48
N GLN A 117 0.50 -1.36 -19.54
CA GLN A 117 1.78 -1.98 -19.89
C GLN A 117 2.93 -1.40 -19.05
N ASN A 118 3.84 -0.65 -19.67
CA ASN A 118 5.00 -0.04 -19.02
C ASN A 118 4.83 1.49 -18.83
N SER A 119 3.60 2.00 -18.78
CA SER A 119 3.33 3.42 -18.55
C SER A 119 3.90 3.89 -17.21
N ASP A 120 4.55 5.04 -17.22
CA ASP A 120 5.17 5.67 -16.05
C ASP A 120 4.13 6.20 -15.04
N HIS A 121 2.90 6.43 -15.49
CA HIS A 121 1.82 6.91 -14.66
C HIS A 121 0.57 6.06 -14.87
N GLY A 122 -0.49 6.43 -14.17
CA GLY A 122 -1.82 5.91 -14.44
C GLY A 122 -2.29 6.18 -15.87
N ASP A 123 -3.26 5.41 -16.32
CA ASP A 123 -3.85 5.46 -17.65
C ASP A 123 -5.38 5.39 -17.54
N ASP A 124 -6.11 6.20 -18.31
CA ASP A 124 -7.57 6.29 -18.25
C ASP A 124 -8.28 4.96 -18.64
N GLU A 125 -7.59 4.11 -19.42
CA GLU A 125 -8.06 2.76 -19.77
C GLU A 125 -7.69 1.73 -18.69
N GLY A 126 -6.90 2.12 -17.68
CA GLY A 126 -6.45 1.27 -16.59
C GLY A 126 -7.60 0.63 -15.82
N ARG A 127 -7.62 -0.71 -15.72
CA ARG A 127 -8.62 -1.45 -14.94
C ARG A 127 -7.99 -2.43 -13.96
N GLY A 128 -8.55 -2.51 -12.76
CA GLY A 128 -8.22 -3.49 -11.75
C GLY A 128 -9.47 -3.91 -10.96
N TYR A 129 -9.28 -4.80 -9.99
CA TYR A 129 -10.36 -5.19 -9.08
C TYR A 129 -9.91 -5.14 -7.63
N PHE A 130 -10.84 -4.89 -6.74
CA PHE A 130 -10.60 -4.93 -5.30
C PHE A 130 -11.74 -5.63 -4.61
N HIS A 131 -11.41 -6.45 -3.62
CA HIS A 131 -12.36 -7.15 -2.77
C HIS A 131 -12.11 -6.80 -1.31
N ALA A 132 -13.19 -6.46 -0.60
CA ALA A 132 -13.19 -6.25 0.84
C ALA A 132 -14.45 -6.84 1.47
N TYR A 133 -14.32 -7.50 2.61
CA TYR A 133 -15.46 -8.15 3.27
C TYR A 133 -15.29 -8.19 4.78
N THR A 134 -16.40 -8.03 5.52
CA THR A 134 -16.38 -8.05 6.99
C THR A 134 -16.66 -9.44 7.54
N VAL A 135 -16.14 -9.72 8.74
CA VAL A 135 -16.38 -11.00 9.44
C VAL A 135 -17.85 -11.29 9.71
N ASP A 136 -18.67 -10.24 9.91
CA ASP A 136 -20.11 -10.35 10.11
C ASP A 136 -20.90 -10.40 8.79
N LYS A 137 -20.20 -10.36 7.65
CA LYS A 137 -20.73 -10.43 6.28
C LYS A 137 -21.73 -9.32 5.93
N LYS A 138 -21.71 -8.21 6.66
CA LYS A 138 -22.52 -7.03 6.31
C LYS A 138 -21.95 -6.27 5.11
N VAL A 139 -20.64 -6.38 4.90
CA VAL A 139 -19.94 -5.83 3.74
C VAL A 139 -19.29 -6.99 3.00
N ASP A 140 -19.47 -7.01 1.68
CA ASP A 140 -18.85 -7.92 0.73
C ASP A 140 -18.77 -7.21 -0.63
N ASP A 141 -17.80 -6.32 -0.75
CA ASP A 141 -17.65 -5.39 -1.87
C ASP A 141 -16.66 -5.95 -2.89
N THR A 142 -17.12 -6.23 -4.10
CA THR A 142 -16.25 -6.43 -5.27
C THR A 142 -16.35 -5.24 -6.20
N ILE A 143 -15.25 -4.53 -6.39
CA ILE A 143 -15.24 -3.24 -7.08
C ILE A 143 -14.33 -3.34 -8.30
N THR A 144 -14.78 -2.77 -9.43
CA THR A 144 -13.89 -2.49 -10.57
C THR A 144 -13.23 -1.14 -10.34
N LEU A 145 -11.91 -1.13 -10.31
CA LEU A 145 -11.08 0.07 -10.11
C LEU A 145 -10.70 0.69 -11.45
N SER A 146 -10.74 2.02 -11.50
CA SER A 146 -10.15 2.90 -12.52
C SER A 146 -8.92 3.63 -11.96
N ASP A 147 -8.13 4.28 -12.82
CA ASP A 147 -7.02 5.11 -12.37
C ASP A 147 -7.51 6.27 -11.49
N GLY A 148 -6.88 6.46 -10.32
CA GLY A 148 -7.20 7.54 -9.39
C GLY A 148 -8.31 7.21 -8.39
N ASP A 149 -8.89 6.01 -8.40
CA ASP A 149 -9.91 5.61 -7.45
C ASP A 149 -9.38 5.54 -6.01
N VAL A 150 -10.24 5.89 -5.06
CA VAL A 150 -9.97 5.79 -3.62
C VAL A 150 -10.95 4.83 -2.97
N TYR A 151 -10.46 3.91 -2.15
CA TYR A 151 -11.28 3.09 -1.27
C TYR A 151 -10.95 3.35 0.20
N ILE A 152 -11.97 3.62 1.01
CA ILE A 152 -11.84 3.85 2.45
C ILE A 152 -12.31 2.59 3.15
N LEU A 153 -11.40 1.94 3.86
CA LEU A 153 -11.67 0.69 4.56
C LEU A 153 -11.71 0.91 6.07
N PRO A 154 -12.92 0.95 6.68
CA PRO A 154 -13.06 1.09 8.13
C PRO A 154 -12.80 -0.21 8.89
N ALA A 155 -13.11 -1.37 8.29
CA ALA A 155 -12.97 -2.67 8.94
C ALA A 155 -13.04 -3.82 7.91
N GLY A 156 -12.69 -5.04 8.34
CA GLY A 156 -12.82 -6.26 7.55
C GLY A 156 -11.54 -6.70 6.85
N TYR A 157 -11.63 -7.87 6.24
CA TYR A 157 -10.60 -8.40 5.37
C TYR A 157 -10.54 -7.57 4.10
N HIS A 158 -9.33 -7.22 3.71
CA HIS A 158 -9.09 -6.41 2.53
C HIS A 158 -8.01 -7.04 1.67
N GLY A 159 -8.28 -6.97 0.38
CA GLY A 159 -7.63 -7.80 -0.59
C GLY A 159 -8.43 -9.06 -0.90
N PRO A 160 -8.30 -9.58 -2.12
CA PRO A 160 -7.24 -9.22 -3.07
C PRO A 160 -7.46 -7.88 -3.79
N SER A 161 -6.37 -7.12 -3.96
CA SER A 161 -6.28 -6.13 -5.04
C SER A 161 -5.67 -6.83 -6.25
N ILE A 162 -6.39 -6.84 -7.37
CA ILE A 162 -6.10 -7.68 -8.54
C ILE A 162 -5.75 -6.77 -9.70
N ALA A 163 -4.48 -6.81 -10.12
CA ALA A 163 -4.03 -6.14 -11.32
C ALA A 163 -4.43 -6.97 -12.55
N ALA A 164 -5.16 -6.38 -13.50
CA ALA A 164 -5.43 -7.05 -14.76
C ALA A 164 -4.12 -7.27 -15.56
N PRO A 165 -4.03 -8.27 -16.47
CA PRO A 165 -2.76 -8.70 -17.07
C PRO A 165 -1.93 -7.58 -17.71
N GLU A 166 -2.56 -6.66 -18.44
CA GLU A 166 -1.90 -5.54 -19.13
C GLU A 166 -1.83 -4.26 -18.27
N TYR A 167 -2.35 -4.28 -17.04
CA TYR A 167 -2.57 -3.09 -16.24
C TYR A 167 -1.87 -3.21 -14.89
N PRO A 168 -0.59 -2.78 -14.77
CA PRO A 168 0.08 -2.76 -13.48
C PRO A 168 -0.69 -1.86 -12.52
N MET A 169 -0.79 -2.30 -11.27
CA MET A 169 -1.50 -1.58 -10.22
C MET A 169 -0.49 -0.98 -9.25
N TYR A 170 -0.76 0.24 -8.83
CA TYR A 170 -0.17 0.84 -7.66
C TYR A 170 -1.27 1.17 -6.67
N PHE A 171 -0.95 1.13 -5.38
CA PHE A 171 -1.73 1.87 -4.40
C PHE A 171 -0.86 2.47 -3.30
N LEU A 172 -1.27 3.64 -2.85
CA LEU A 172 -0.78 4.29 -1.64
C LEU A 172 -1.70 3.88 -0.49
N ASN A 173 -1.12 3.24 0.52
CA ASN A 173 -1.83 2.94 1.76
C ASN A 173 -1.56 4.01 2.81
N VAL A 174 -2.64 4.50 3.39
CA VAL A 174 -2.60 5.39 4.56
C VAL A 174 -3.32 4.69 5.70
N LEU A 175 -2.57 4.34 6.75
CA LEU A 175 -3.12 3.72 7.94
C LEU A 175 -2.96 4.62 9.15
N ALA A 176 -3.94 4.57 10.05
CA ALA A 176 -3.84 5.14 11.37
C ALA A 176 -4.80 4.44 12.33
N GLY A 177 -4.43 4.35 13.60
CA GLY A 177 -5.18 3.64 14.61
C GLY A 177 -5.00 4.21 16.02
N PRO A 178 -5.89 3.87 16.97
CA PRO A 178 -5.84 4.39 18.33
C PRO A 178 -4.77 3.72 19.21
N ALA A 179 -4.19 2.59 18.76
CA ALA A 179 -3.18 1.84 19.50
C ALA A 179 -1.96 2.72 19.83
N ALA A 180 -1.50 2.67 21.09
CA ALA A 180 -0.41 3.53 21.57
C ALA A 180 0.90 3.33 20.79
N ASP A 181 1.12 2.10 20.33
CA ASP A 181 2.24 1.71 19.47
C ASP A 181 1.78 1.69 18.01
N ARG A 182 2.57 2.31 17.12
CA ARG A 182 2.38 2.18 15.67
C ARG A 182 2.75 0.77 15.25
N THR A 183 1.82 0.09 14.58
CA THR A 183 2.03 -1.28 14.12
C THR A 183 1.32 -1.52 12.81
N MET A 184 1.93 -2.33 11.95
CA MET A 184 1.31 -2.92 10.76
C MET A 184 0.89 -4.37 11.00
N ALA A 185 0.80 -4.80 12.26
CA ALA A 185 0.32 -6.13 12.59
C ALA A 185 -1.14 -6.30 12.14
N PHE A 186 -1.44 -7.50 11.68
CA PHE A 186 -2.74 -7.86 11.12
C PHE A 186 -3.11 -9.30 11.51
N CYS A 187 -4.34 -9.66 11.23
CA CYS A 187 -4.85 -11.02 11.34
C CYS A 187 -5.20 -11.52 9.94
N ASP A 188 -4.60 -12.64 9.54
CA ASP A 188 -4.96 -13.31 8.28
C ASP A 188 -6.36 -13.91 8.36
N ASP A 189 -7.02 -14.05 7.22
CA ASP A 189 -8.21 -14.90 7.12
C ASP A 189 -7.80 -16.37 7.37
N PRO A 190 -8.31 -17.02 8.43
CA PRO A 190 -7.98 -18.41 8.73
C PRO A 190 -8.28 -19.38 7.57
N SER A 191 -9.25 -19.05 6.71
CA SER A 191 -9.62 -19.85 5.53
C SER A 191 -8.51 -19.89 4.47
N HIS A 192 -7.59 -18.91 4.51
CA HIS A 192 -6.56 -18.69 3.50
C HIS A 192 -5.13 -18.74 4.07
N HIS A 193 -4.97 -18.92 5.40
CA HIS A 193 -3.66 -18.87 6.07
C HIS A 193 -2.62 -19.85 5.50
N TRP A 194 -3.07 -21.01 5.00
CA TRP A 194 -2.24 -22.08 4.43
C TRP A 194 -1.45 -21.64 3.19
N ILE A 195 -1.89 -20.58 2.52
CA ILE A 195 -1.24 -20.02 1.34
C ILE A 195 0.17 -19.51 1.68
N ARG A 196 0.36 -18.95 2.89
CA ARG A 196 1.68 -18.48 3.33
C ARG A 196 2.69 -19.62 3.44
N ASP A 197 2.25 -20.81 3.85
CA ASP A 197 3.11 -22.00 3.86
C ASP A 197 3.43 -22.45 2.44
N ALA A 198 2.46 -22.41 1.53
CA ALA A 198 2.66 -22.76 0.12
C ALA A 198 3.67 -21.84 -0.60
N TRP A 199 3.83 -20.59 -0.16
CA TRP A 199 4.82 -19.67 -0.72
C TRP A 199 6.27 -20.04 -0.41
N LYS A 200 6.55 -20.82 0.64
CA LYS A 200 7.92 -21.18 1.05
C LYS A 200 8.69 -21.92 -0.05
N THR A 201 8.00 -22.55 -1.00
CA THR A 201 8.59 -23.29 -2.12
C THR A 201 8.40 -22.60 -3.47
N GLN A 202 7.72 -21.45 -3.50
CA GLN A 202 7.46 -20.69 -4.72
C GLN A 202 8.51 -19.60 -4.91
N LYS A 203 8.83 -19.31 -6.17
CA LYS A 203 9.70 -18.19 -6.52
C LYS A 203 8.88 -16.90 -6.57
N GLN A 204 9.52 -15.79 -6.28
CA GLN A 204 8.98 -14.48 -6.57
C GLN A 204 8.95 -14.24 -8.08
N ASP A 205 7.95 -13.47 -8.51
CA ASP A 205 7.85 -12.97 -9.89
C ASP A 205 9.10 -12.11 -10.22
N PRO A 206 9.84 -12.45 -11.29
CA PRO A 206 11.07 -11.73 -11.63
C PRO A 206 10.85 -10.28 -12.02
N ARG A 207 9.60 -9.85 -12.30
CA ARG A 207 9.27 -8.44 -12.58
C ARG A 207 9.37 -7.53 -11.36
N VAL A 208 9.57 -8.08 -10.16
CA VAL A 208 9.70 -7.33 -8.90
C VAL A 208 11.16 -7.37 -8.42
N PRO A 209 11.76 -6.23 -8.00
CA PRO A 209 11.15 -4.89 -7.94
C PRO A 209 10.88 -4.32 -9.34
N MET A 210 9.76 -3.62 -9.48
CA MET A 210 9.36 -2.92 -10.70
C MET A 210 10.11 -1.59 -10.85
N THR A 211 10.37 -0.89 -9.74
CA THR A 211 11.03 0.42 -9.75
C THR A 211 11.93 0.64 -8.54
N SER A 212 12.85 1.59 -8.65
CA SER A 212 13.79 2.01 -7.62
C SER A 212 13.84 3.54 -7.53
N ALA A 213 14.63 4.10 -6.61
CA ALA A 213 14.89 5.54 -6.57
C ALA A 213 15.54 6.08 -7.86
N ASN A 214 16.25 5.23 -8.62
CA ASN A 214 16.90 5.61 -9.88
C ASN A 214 16.02 5.37 -11.12
N GLY A 215 14.77 4.96 -10.92
CA GLY A 215 13.83 4.65 -11.97
C GLY A 215 13.50 3.17 -12.09
N ARG A 216 12.83 2.78 -13.19
CA ARG A 216 12.43 1.40 -13.48
C ARG A 216 13.60 0.44 -13.44
N VAL A 217 13.35 -0.72 -12.83
CA VAL A 217 14.33 -1.81 -12.82
C VAL A 217 14.13 -2.65 -14.09
N LYS A 218 15.22 -2.83 -14.84
CA LYS A 218 15.22 -3.74 -15.99
C LYS A 218 15.39 -5.17 -15.47
N ASN A 219 14.29 -5.88 -15.35
CA ASN A 219 14.31 -7.29 -15.00
C ASN A 219 14.47 -8.14 -16.28
N SER A 220 15.36 -9.12 -16.22
CA SER A 220 15.69 -10.06 -17.31
C SER A 220 14.71 -11.22 -17.40
#